data_AF-A0A6G1EUU6-F1
#
_entry.id   AF-A0A6G1EUU6-F1
#
_cell.length_a   1.000
_cell.length_b   1.000
_cell.length_c   1.000
_cell.angle_alpha   90.00
_cell.angle_beta   90.00
_cell.angle_gamma   90.00
#
_symmetry.space_group_name_H-M   'P 1'
#
loop_
_entity.id
_entity.type
_entity.pdbx_description
1 polymer ?
#
loop_
_entity_poly.entity_id
_entity_poly.type
_entity_poly.pdbx_seq_one_letter_code
_entity_poly.pdbx_strand_id
1 'polypeptide(L)'
;MLTVAASRLRNKSATAAAFSLAMPFLLSSTVPTPPPPSHPRSPSPSPHSLPLPPARRALVTAPAPFLALRRRAMASLAVSASAAASGEVTHLSQREAAEIDEQLMGQLGFSVDHLMELAGLSVAAAVAEVYKLGEHTRVLVICGPGNNGGDGLVAARHLHHFGYKLSVCYPKRTPKPLYSGLCTQLESLATLFVPVEDLTENLSEEFDIIIDAMFGFSFHGTPRPPFDDLINRLVSLSVIGNSAKRPAIVSVDIPSGWHVEEGDVNGGGFKPDMLVSLTAPKLCAKKFTGPHHFLGGRFVPPPILSKYKLHLPPYPGTSMCVRIGKAPSVDISSLRENYISPELLENQVMPDPFDQFVRWFDEAVTAGLREPNAMALTTANKEGKPSSRMVLLKGVDKQGFVWYTNYGSQKAHDLSENPNAALLFYWNEMNRQVRVEGSVQKVPEEESEKYFHSRPRGSQLGAIVSKQSTVIPGREVLQQAYKELEQKYSDG
;
A
#
# COMPACT_ATOMS: atom_id res chain seq x y z
N MET A 1 27.80 -21.12 -27.82
CA MET A 1 28.23 -21.59 -29.16
C MET A 1 27.39 -20.87 -30.20
N LEU A 2 28.03 -20.07 -31.06
CA LEU A 2 27.42 -19.42 -32.21
C LEU A 2 26.90 -20.45 -33.23
N THR A 3 25.82 -20.14 -33.93
CA THR A 3 25.77 -20.42 -35.37
C THR A 3 24.93 -19.36 -36.09
N VAL A 4 25.57 -18.72 -37.06
CA VAL A 4 25.01 -17.80 -38.06
C VAL A 4 24.66 -18.62 -39.31
N ALA A 5 23.53 -18.32 -39.96
CA ALA A 5 23.34 -18.62 -41.37
C ALA A 5 22.54 -17.50 -42.04
N ALA A 6 23.09 -16.99 -43.13
CA ALA A 6 22.53 -15.96 -43.98
C ALA A 6 22.06 -16.58 -45.31
N SER A 7 21.01 -16.01 -45.92
CA SER A 7 20.93 -15.92 -47.38
C SER A 7 20.07 -14.73 -47.82
N ARG A 8 20.51 -14.08 -48.90
CA ARG A 8 19.91 -12.92 -49.57
C ARG A 8 19.13 -13.40 -50.80
N LEU A 9 18.08 -12.68 -51.20
CA LEU A 9 17.95 -12.09 -52.55
C LEU A 9 16.73 -11.15 -52.64
N ARG A 10 16.88 -10.12 -53.48
CA ARG A 10 15.99 -8.97 -53.71
C ARG A 10 14.95 -9.28 -54.79
N ASN A 11 13.75 -8.68 -54.72
CA ASN A 11 13.34 -7.69 -55.74
C ASN A 11 12.12 -6.85 -55.33
N LYS A 12 12.06 -5.64 -55.88
CA LYS A 12 11.11 -4.55 -55.62
C LYS A 12 9.81 -4.71 -56.42
N SER A 13 8.68 -4.26 -55.88
CA SER A 13 7.70 -3.39 -56.57
C SER A 13 6.61 -2.91 -55.61
N ALA A 14 6.01 -1.80 -56.01
CA ALA A 14 5.35 -0.76 -55.22
C ALA A 14 3.91 -1.07 -54.76
N THR A 15 3.46 -0.18 -53.85
CA THR A 15 2.08 0.33 -53.68
C THR A 15 0.99 -0.62 -53.18
N ALA A 16 0.72 -0.55 -51.88
CA ALA A 16 -0.59 -0.14 -51.34
C ALA A 16 -0.43 0.11 -49.83
N ALA A 17 -0.58 1.37 -49.40
CA ALA A 17 -0.62 1.73 -48.00
C ALA A 17 -1.97 1.27 -47.42
N ALA A 18 -1.98 0.08 -46.80
CA ALA A 18 -3.14 -0.40 -46.08
C ALA A 18 -3.22 0.31 -44.71
N PHE A 19 -4.33 1.01 -44.51
CA PHE A 19 -4.71 1.69 -43.28
C PHE A 19 -4.68 0.71 -42.10
N SER A 20 -3.89 1.02 -41.08
CA SER A 20 -3.85 0.28 -39.82
C SER A 20 -4.96 0.78 -38.91
N LEU A 21 -6.18 0.31 -39.17
CA LEU A 21 -7.34 0.52 -38.31
C LEU A 21 -7.15 -0.20 -36.96
N ALA A 22 -7.94 0.11 -35.95
CA ALA A 22 -8.05 -0.72 -34.73
C ALA A 22 -9.14 -1.78 -34.96
N MET A 23 -9.28 -2.80 -34.11
CA MET A 23 -10.57 -3.52 -33.99
C MET A 23 -10.96 -3.77 -32.55
N PRO A 24 -12.27 -3.84 -32.29
CA PRO A 24 -12.80 -4.09 -30.96
C PRO A 24 -13.46 -5.47 -30.97
N PHE A 25 -13.52 -6.09 -29.80
CA PHE A 25 -13.99 -7.45 -29.65
C PHE A 25 -15.20 -7.48 -28.72
N LEU A 26 -16.24 -8.22 -29.11
CA LEU A 26 -17.55 -8.27 -28.46
C LEU A 26 -17.82 -9.71 -28.02
N LEU A 27 -18.07 -9.90 -26.72
CA LEU A 27 -18.22 -11.21 -26.10
C LEU A 27 -19.69 -11.54 -25.82
N SER A 28 -20.27 -12.49 -26.55
CA SER A 28 -21.67 -12.96 -26.32
C SER A 28 -21.68 -14.30 -25.58
N SER A 29 -22.54 -14.42 -24.56
CA SER A 29 -22.76 -15.65 -23.80
C SER A 29 -24.10 -16.31 -24.15
N THR A 30 -24.10 -17.60 -24.46
CA THR A 30 -25.33 -18.42 -24.50
C THR A 30 -25.53 -19.10 -23.14
N VAL A 31 -26.65 -18.81 -22.48
CA VAL A 31 -27.04 -19.45 -21.22
C VAL A 31 -28.00 -20.63 -21.53
N PRO A 32 -27.76 -21.86 -21.04
CA PRO A 32 -28.75 -22.93 -21.11
C PRO A 32 -29.81 -22.76 -20.02
N THR A 33 -31.08 -22.86 -20.39
CA THR A 33 -32.24 -22.79 -19.46
C THR A 33 -32.35 -24.03 -18.57
N PRO A 34 -32.54 -23.90 -17.24
CA PRO A 34 -32.85 -25.04 -16.36
C PRO A 34 -34.35 -25.40 -16.38
N PRO A 35 -34.73 -26.65 -16.04
CA PRO A 35 -36.13 -27.09 -16.01
C PRO A 35 -36.85 -26.60 -14.74
N PRO A 36 -38.20 -26.56 -14.73
CA PRO A 36 -38.97 -25.99 -13.62
C PRO A 36 -39.03 -26.92 -12.40
N PRO A 37 -39.11 -26.38 -11.17
CA PRO A 37 -39.24 -27.19 -9.96
C PRO A 37 -40.69 -27.64 -9.74
N SER A 38 -40.83 -28.83 -9.16
CA SER A 38 -42.09 -29.46 -8.77
C SER A 38 -42.48 -29.14 -7.32
N HIS A 39 -43.74 -28.73 -7.17
CA HIS A 39 -44.60 -28.69 -5.99
C HIS A 39 -44.41 -27.62 -4.89
N PRO A 40 -45.54 -27.21 -4.23
CA PRO A 40 -45.65 -25.96 -3.49
C PRO A 40 -45.53 -26.16 -1.98
N ARG A 41 -45.03 -25.14 -1.26
CA ARG A 41 -45.29 -24.99 0.18
C ARG A 41 -45.82 -23.59 0.52
N SER A 42 -46.75 -23.61 1.45
CA SER A 42 -47.70 -22.60 1.93
C SER A 42 -47.08 -21.43 2.71
N PRO A 43 -47.81 -20.30 2.88
CA PRO A 43 -47.28 -19.04 3.37
C PRO A 43 -47.51 -18.81 4.87
N SER A 44 -46.67 -17.98 5.50
CA SER A 44 -46.97 -17.29 6.77
C SER A 44 -46.01 -16.08 6.94
N PRO A 45 -46.29 -15.10 7.82
CA PRO A 45 -46.73 -13.77 7.41
C PRO A 45 -45.69 -12.67 7.65
N SER A 46 -45.86 -11.58 6.91
CA SER A 46 -45.14 -10.31 7.01
C SER A 46 -45.46 -9.54 8.31
N PRO A 47 -44.55 -8.65 8.74
CA PRO A 47 -44.93 -7.45 9.47
C PRO A 47 -44.46 -6.16 8.77
N HIS A 48 -45.42 -5.25 8.65
CA HIS A 48 -45.32 -3.81 8.85
C HIS A 48 -44.37 -2.98 7.96
N SER A 49 -45.01 -2.41 6.95
CA SER A 49 -44.67 -1.18 6.25
C SER A 49 -44.66 0.04 7.18
N LEU A 50 -43.61 0.86 7.06
CA LEU A 50 -43.61 2.27 7.47
C LEU A 50 -43.21 3.15 6.27
N PRO A 51 -43.82 4.34 6.12
CA PRO A 51 -43.77 5.12 4.89
C PRO A 51 -42.49 5.96 4.73
N LEU A 52 -42.03 6.06 3.48
CA LEU A 52 -40.97 6.96 3.03
C LEU A 52 -41.44 8.43 3.02
N PRO A 53 -40.56 9.42 3.33
CA PRO A 53 -40.84 10.83 3.10
C PRO A 53 -40.59 11.22 1.63
N PRO A 54 -41.20 12.32 1.13
CA PRO A 54 -41.28 12.61 -0.29
C PRO A 54 -39.98 13.18 -0.88
N ALA A 55 -39.78 12.87 -2.16
CA ALA A 55 -38.66 13.29 -2.99
C ALA A 55 -38.50 14.82 -3.07
N ARG A 56 -37.29 15.31 -2.78
CA ARG A 56 -36.87 16.67 -3.16
C ARG A 56 -36.37 16.68 -4.60
N ARG A 57 -37.06 17.45 -5.44
CA ARG A 57 -36.61 17.90 -6.76
C ARG A 57 -35.30 18.67 -6.61
N ALA A 58 -34.19 18.12 -7.12
CA ALA A 58 -32.96 18.88 -7.32
C ALA A 58 -33.02 19.53 -8.71
N LEU A 59 -32.93 20.86 -8.73
CA LEU A 59 -32.77 21.67 -9.92
C LEU A 59 -31.43 21.34 -10.58
N VAL A 60 -31.45 20.99 -11.86
CA VAL A 60 -30.25 20.84 -12.69
C VAL A 60 -29.72 22.24 -13.02
N THR A 61 -28.60 22.62 -12.41
CA THR A 61 -27.78 23.76 -12.86
C THR A 61 -26.58 23.25 -13.65
N ALA A 62 -26.46 23.68 -14.90
CA ALA A 62 -25.36 23.37 -15.80
C ALA A 62 -24.01 23.92 -15.30
N PRO A 63 -22.87 23.23 -15.52
CA PRO A 63 -21.56 23.82 -15.32
C PRO A 63 -21.04 24.44 -16.63
N ALA A 64 -20.57 25.68 -16.54
CA ALA A 64 -19.76 26.36 -17.54
C ALA A 64 -18.28 25.90 -17.45
N PRO A 65 -17.42 26.16 -18.46
CA PRO A 65 -16.25 25.35 -18.76
C PRO A 65 -15.05 25.76 -17.91
N PHE A 66 -14.43 24.80 -17.21
CA PHE A 66 -13.12 25.00 -16.58
C PHE A 66 -12.01 24.51 -17.51
N LEU A 67 -11.13 25.46 -17.86
CA LEU A 67 -9.92 25.26 -18.65
C LEU A 67 -9.03 24.17 -18.03
N ALA A 68 -8.54 23.30 -18.91
CA ALA A 68 -7.56 22.27 -18.63
C ALA A 68 -6.22 22.86 -18.17
N LEU A 69 -5.78 22.49 -16.96
CA LEU A 69 -4.38 22.54 -16.57
C LEU A 69 -3.90 21.11 -16.27
N ARG A 70 -3.46 20.40 -17.32
CA ARG A 70 -2.71 19.15 -17.22
C ARG A 70 -1.36 19.43 -16.55
N ARG A 71 -1.11 18.87 -15.37
CA ARG A 71 0.25 18.60 -14.88
C ARG A 71 0.34 17.21 -14.26
N ARG A 72 1.42 16.53 -14.66
CA ARG A 72 1.88 15.19 -14.27
C ARG A 72 1.72 14.95 -12.76
N ALA A 73 0.96 13.93 -12.40
CA ALA A 73 1.12 13.16 -11.15
C ALA A 73 1.21 11.69 -11.57
N MET A 74 2.44 11.19 -11.67
CA MET A 74 3.05 10.28 -10.70
C MET A 74 2.68 8.82 -10.96
N ALA A 75 3.53 8.17 -11.75
CA ALA A 75 3.83 6.76 -11.55
C ALA A 75 4.46 6.61 -10.15
N SER A 76 3.66 6.27 -9.12
CA SER A 76 4.17 6.12 -7.74
C SER A 76 3.54 4.96 -6.96
N LEU A 77 3.06 3.93 -7.65
CA LEU A 77 2.49 2.74 -6.97
C LEU A 77 3.14 1.42 -7.42
N ALA A 78 4.27 1.50 -8.13
CA ALA A 78 5.10 0.33 -8.48
C ALA A 78 6.62 0.62 -8.39
N VAL A 79 7.01 1.68 -7.68
CA VAL A 79 8.41 1.99 -7.35
C VAL A 79 8.59 2.09 -5.83
N SER A 80 7.89 1.23 -5.07
CA SER A 80 8.04 1.14 -3.61
C SER A 80 8.76 -0.14 -3.17
N ALA A 81 9.32 -0.90 -4.10
CA ALA A 81 10.06 -2.14 -3.81
C ALA A 81 11.50 -2.18 -4.38
N SER A 82 12.06 -1.07 -4.87
CA SER A 82 13.39 -1.08 -5.50
C SER A 82 14.29 0.12 -5.16
N ALA A 83 14.13 0.71 -3.97
CA ALA A 83 15.13 1.63 -3.43
C ALA A 83 15.39 1.36 -1.95
N ALA A 84 15.47 0.08 -1.56
CA ALA A 84 16.38 -0.29 -0.49
C ALA A 84 17.79 -0.08 -1.07
N ALA A 85 18.27 1.16 -1.05
CA ALA A 85 19.69 1.42 -1.28
C ALA A 85 20.42 0.62 -0.20
N SER A 86 21.11 -0.42 -0.64
CA SER A 86 21.89 -1.38 0.14
C SER A 86 23.16 -0.75 0.74
N GLY A 87 23.07 0.51 1.18
CA GLY A 87 24.12 1.20 1.92
C GLY A 87 24.00 0.85 3.41
N GLU A 88 25.12 0.56 4.04
CA GLU A 88 25.17 0.35 5.49
C GLU A 88 24.79 1.66 6.20
N VAL A 89 23.74 1.63 7.01
CA VAL A 89 23.28 2.79 7.79
C VAL A 89 24.28 3.07 8.91
N THR A 90 24.72 4.32 9.06
CA THR A 90 25.65 4.69 10.15
C THR A 90 24.99 4.50 11.51
N HIS A 91 25.71 3.87 12.45
CA HIS A 91 25.29 3.68 13.84
C HIS A 91 26.10 4.59 14.77
N LEU A 92 25.44 5.20 15.75
CA LEU A 92 26.03 6.16 16.68
C LEU A 92 26.44 5.50 17.99
N SER A 93 27.59 5.90 18.53
CA SER A 93 27.91 5.74 19.95
C SER A 93 26.96 6.55 20.83
N GLN A 94 26.92 6.24 22.13
CA GLN A 94 26.12 7.00 23.08
C GLN A 94 26.56 8.47 23.13
N ARG A 95 27.87 8.70 23.03
CA ARG A 95 28.47 10.03 23.01
C ARG A 95 28.06 10.83 21.78
N GLU A 96 28.18 10.26 20.58
CA GLU A 96 27.80 10.95 19.34
C GLU A 96 26.32 11.30 19.31
N ALA A 97 25.46 10.39 19.81
CA ALA A 97 24.03 10.67 19.93
C ALA A 97 23.76 11.88 20.83
N ALA A 98 24.44 11.97 22.00
CA ALA A 98 24.31 13.11 22.90
C ALA A 98 24.81 14.43 22.27
N GLU A 99 25.96 14.40 21.58
CA GLU A 99 26.53 15.59 20.93
C GLU A 99 25.67 16.10 19.76
N ILE A 100 25.01 15.20 19.04
CA ILE A 100 24.07 15.56 17.96
C ILE A 100 22.82 16.22 18.55
N ASP A 101 22.23 15.63 19.59
CA ASP A 101 21.06 16.18 20.28
C ASP A 101 21.35 17.58 20.83
N GLU A 102 22.52 17.79 21.46
CA GLU A 102 22.96 19.10 21.94
C GLU A 102 23.08 20.12 20.81
N GLN A 103 23.60 19.73 19.65
CA GLN A 103 23.71 20.64 18.50
C GLN A 103 22.37 20.98 17.86
N LEU A 104 21.49 19.99 17.73
CA LEU A 104 20.13 20.21 17.23
C LEU A 104 19.40 21.21 18.11
N MET A 105 19.45 21.00 19.43
CA MET A 105 18.72 21.84 20.39
C MET A 105 19.39 23.18 20.71
N GLY A 106 20.71 23.25 20.55
CA GLY A 106 21.49 24.46 20.75
C GLY A 106 21.65 25.26 19.46
N GLN A 107 22.74 25.00 18.74
CA GLN A 107 23.21 25.83 17.62
C GLN A 107 22.23 25.86 16.44
N LEU A 108 21.44 24.80 16.25
CA LEU A 108 20.51 24.68 15.13
C LEU A 108 19.08 25.11 15.47
N GLY A 109 18.82 25.48 16.74
CA GLY A 109 17.60 26.16 17.15
C GLY A 109 16.34 25.29 17.18
N PHE A 110 16.47 23.95 17.14
CA PHE A 110 15.32 23.10 17.40
C PHE A 110 14.96 23.15 18.88
N SER A 111 13.68 23.27 19.21
CA SER A 111 13.21 23.07 20.57
C SER A 111 12.93 21.59 20.82
N VAL A 112 12.96 21.19 22.10
CA VAL A 112 12.71 19.80 22.52
C VAL A 112 11.34 19.30 22.02
N ASP A 113 10.31 20.14 22.12
CA ASP A 113 8.95 19.84 21.66
C ASP A 113 8.87 19.60 20.15
N HIS A 114 9.60 20.37 19.32
CA HIS A 114 9.65 20.14 17.87
C HIS A 114 10.24 18.77 17.53
N LEU A 115 11.37 18.42 18.13
CA LEU A 115 12.04 17.14 17.87
C LEU A 115 11.20 15.97 18.39
N MET A 116 10.65 16.10 19.60
CA MET A 116 9.80 15.11 20.25
C MET A 116 8.49 14.88 19.47
N GLU A 117 7.87 15.94 18.95
CA GLU A 117 6.66 15.82 18.13
C GLU A 117 6.93 14.98 16.88
N LEU A 118 8.04 15.26 16.19
CA LEU A 118 8.43 14.54 14.98
C LEU A 118 8.89 13.11 15.29
N ALA A 119 9.58 12.89 16.41
CA ALA A 119 10.02 11.57 16.87
C ALA A 119 8.82 10.67 17.20
N GLY A 120 7.89 11.15 18.03
CA GLY A 120 6.69 10.38 18.37
C GLY A 120 5.77 10.14 17.16
N LEU A 121 5.66 11.10 16.23
CA LEU A 121 4.99 10.89 14.95
C LEU A 121 5.67 9.79 14.11
N SER A 122 7.01 9.77 14.05
CA SER A 122 7.75 8.70 13.38
C SER A 122 7.49 7.32 14.00
N VAL A 123 7.43 7.23 15.34
CA VAL A 123 7.10 5.99 16.04
C VAL A 123 5.69 5.53 15.70
N ALA A 124 4.70 6.41 15.82
CA ALA A 124 3.31 6.10 15.49
C ALA A 124 3.15 5.66 14.02
N ALA A 125 3.85 6.33 13.10
CA ALA A 125 3.84 5.99 11.68
C ALA A 125 4.46 4.60 11.41
N ALA A 126 5.58 4.28 12.06
CA ALA A 126 6.22 2.96 11.93
C ALA A 126 5.31 1.84 12.46
N VAL A 127 4.64 2.06 13.60
CA VAL A 127 3.66 1.14 14.16
C VAL A 127 2.50 0.92 13.17
N ALA A 128 1.91 1.99 12.63
CA ALA A 128 0.79 1.91 11.68
C ALA A 128 1.16 1.32 10.31
N GLU A 129 2.44 1.44 9.91
CA GLU A 129 2.94 0.80 8.70
C GLU A 129 2.88 -0.73 8.82
N VAL A 130 3.13 -1.28 10.01
CA VAL A 130 3.23 -2.73 10.23
C VAL A 130 1.95 -3.33 10.81
N TYR A 131 1.45 -2.79 11.91
CA TYR A 131 0.43 -3.45 12.73
C TYR A 131 -0.96 -2.86 12.43
N LYS A 132 -1.73 -3.48 11.53
CA LYS A 132 -3.00 -2.91 11.03
C LYS A 132 -4.14 -2.94 12.06
N LEU A 133 -5.00 -1.92 12.03
CA LEU A 133 -6.10 -1.70 12.98
C LEU A 133 -7.12 -2.85 13.09
N GLY A 134 -7.27 -3.68 12.04
CA GLY A 134 -8.15 -4.84 12.05
C GLY A 134 -7.60 -6.04 12.83
N GLU A 135 -6.30 -6.06 13.11
CA GLU A 135 -5.61 -7.18 13.76
C GLU A 135 -4.94 -6.80 15.08
N HIS A 136 -4.52 -5.54 15.19
CA HIS A 136 -3.79 -4.98 16.32
C HIS A 136 -4.44 -3.65 16.69
N THR A 137 -5.38 -3.69 17.63
CA THR A 137 -6.18 -2.50 17.97
C THR A 137 -5.78 -1.94 19.33
N ARG A 138 -5.44 -2.80 20.30
CA ARG A 138 -5.22 -2.44 21.70
C ARG A 138 -3.73 -2.20 21.95
N VAL A 139 -3.36 -0.99 22.34
CA VAL A 139 -1.97 -0.55 22.49
C VAL A 139 -1.73 -0.06 23.92
N LEU A 140 -0.73 -0.63 24.59
CA LEU A 140 -0.16 -0.10 25.82
C LEU A 140 1.10 0.69 25.48
N VAL A 141 1.21 1.93 25.95
CA VAL A 141 2.44 2.73 25.86
C VAL A 141 3.02 2.93 27.26
N ILE A 142 4.23 2.43 27.49
CA ILE A 142 4.93 2.52 28.77
C ILE A 142 5.97 3.62 28.70
N CYS A 143 5.70 4.75 29.34
CA CYS A 143 6.50 5.96 29.29
C CYS A 143 7.44 6.07 30.51
N GLY A 144 8.71 6.37 30.25
CA GLY A 144 9.68 6.70 31.29
C GLY A 144 9.73 8.20 31.62
N PRO A 145 10.53 8.61 32.60
CA PRO A 145 10.56 10.00 33.07
C PRO A 145 11.27 10.96 32.10
N GLY A 146 12.05 10.46 31.14
CA GLY A 146 12.88 11.28 30.26
C GLY A 146 12.23 11.63 28.92
N ASN A 147 13.07 12.11 27.98
CA ASN A 147 12.65 12.45 26.62
C ASN A 147 12.01 11.25 25.90
N ASN A 148 12.55 10.04 26.07
CA ASN A 148 11.98 8.82 25.46
C ASN A 148 10.52 8.59 25.88
N GLY A 149 10.20 8.88 27.15
CA GLY A 149 8.82 8.82 27.62
C GLY A 149 7.94 9.90 26.98
N GLY A 150 8.49 11.09 26.77
CA GLY A 150 7.83 12.15 25.99
C GLY A 150 7.55 11.74 24.54
N ASP A 151 8.51 11.10 23.87
CA ASP A 151 8.33 10.53 22.53
C ASP A 151 7.20 9.48 22.54
N GLY A 152 7.13 8.66 23.58
CA GLY A 152 6.03 7.72 23.84
C GLY A 152 4.67 8.40 23.99
N LEU A 153 4.58 9.49 24.76
CA LEU A 153 3.33 10.25 24.94
C LEU A 153 2.85 10.87 23.61
N VAL A 154 3.78 11.43 22.83
CA VAL A 154 3.48 11.93 21.48
C VAL A 154 3.01 10.79 20.57
N ALA A 155 3.72 9.66 20.57
CA ALA A 155 3.35 8.49 19.78
C ALA A 155 1.94 7.98 20.16
N ALA A 156 1.62 7.94 21.45
CA ALA A 156 0.30 7.57 21.94
C ALA A 156 -0.80 8.49 21.38
N ARG A 157 -0.56 9.81 21.34
CA ARG A 157 -1.52 10.78 20.78
C ARG A 157 -1.73 10.57 19.28
N HIS A 158 -0.66 10.38 18.51
CA HIS A 158 -0.80 10.11 17.07
C HIS A 158 -1.47 8.76 16.80
N LEU A 159 -1.16 7.72 17.56
CA LEU A 159 -1.83 6.41 17.44
C LEU A 159 -3.33 6.50 17.77
N HIS A 160 -3.73 7.32 18.75
CA HIS A 160 -5.15 7.60 18.97
C HIS A 160 -5.78 8.19 17.70
N HIS A 161 -5.17 9.20 17.09
CA HIS A 161 -5.68 9.80 15.84
C HIS A 161 -5.65 8.85 14.64
N PHE A 162 -4.76 7.86 14.66
CA PHE A 162 -4.74 6.78 13.66
C PHE A 162 -5.81 5.71 13.91
N GLY A 163 -6.54 5.76 15.03
CA GLY A 163 -7.69 4.90 15.32
C GLY A 163 -7.40 3.72 16.26
N TYR A 164 -6.21 3.64 16.86
CA TYR A 164 -5.90 2.62 17.87
C TYR A 164 -6.61 2.91 19.19
N LYS A 165 -6.78 1.88 20.01
CA LYS A 165 -7.28 1.98 21.40
C LYS A 165 -6.09 2.00 22.36
N LEU A 166 -5.90 3.13 23.03
CA LEU A 166 -4.69 3.41 23.80
C LEU A 166 -4.91 3.26 25.30
N SER A 167 -3.93 2.68 25.98
CA SER A 167 -3.68 2.82 27.42
C SER A 167 -2.24 3.30 27.62
N VAL A 168 -2.03 4.20 28.58
CA VAL A 168 -0.71 4.78 28.86
C VAL A 168 -0.31 4.49 30.29
N CYS A 169 0.82 3.82 30.49
CA CYS A 169 1.44 3.66 31.79
C CYS A 169 2.58 4.68 31.91
N TYR A 170 2.43 5.69 32.77
CA TYR A 170 3.45 6.72 32.99
C TYR A 170 3.78 6.87 34.49
N PRO A 171 4.56 5.93 35.07
CA PRO A 171 4.68 5.78 36.52
C PRO A 171 5.41 6.92 37.21
N LYS A 172 6.40 7.53 36.54
CA LYS A 172 7.17 8.66 37.05
C LYS A 172 7.02 9.85 36.13
N ARG A 173 5.96 10.64 36.36
CA ARG A 173 5.68 11.86 35.58
C ARG A 173 6.71 12.94 35.88
N THR A 174 7.30 13.52 34.84
CA THR A 174 8.27 14.61 35.01
C THR A 174 7.56 15.94 35.23
N PRO A 175 7.85 16.68 36.32
CA PRO A 175 7.15 17.92 36.66
C PRO A 175 7.69 19.11 35.85
N LYS A 176 7.60 19.04 34.52
CA LYS A 176 7.91 20.17 33.61
C LYS A 176 6.72 20.45 32.70
N PRO A 177 6.48 21.73 32.31
CA PRO A 177 5.35 22.14 31.50
C PRO A 177 5.13 21.31 30.22
N LEU A 178 6.23 20.92 29.55
CA LEU A 178 6.19 20.09 28.36
C LEU A 178 5.45 18.76 28.61
N TYR A 179 5.87 17.99 29.61
CA TYR A 179 5.30 16.67 29.91
C TYR A 179 3.88 16.77 30.46
N SER A 180 3.58 17.77 31.30
CA SER A 180 2.22 18.01 31.76
C SER A 180 1.29 18.38 30.61
N GLY A 181 1.78 19.16 29.63
CA GLY A 181 1.03 19.48 28.42
C GLY A 181 0.73 18.24 27.58
N LEU A 182 1.70 17.35 27.39
CA LEU A 182 1.50 16.07 26.71
C LEU A 182 0.47 15.18 27.42
N CYS A 183 0.52 15.10 28.75
CA CYS A 183 -0.50 14.38 29.53
C CYS A 183 -1.89 14.99 29.33
N THR A 184 -2.00 16.33 29.42
CA THR A 184 -3.26 17.05 29.24
C THR A 184 -3.86 16.80 27.85
N GLN A 185 -3.03 16.75 26.81
CA GLN A 185 -3.46 16.42 25.45
C GLN A 185 -4.07 15.02 25.37
N LEU A 186 -3.42 14.01 25.95
CA LEU A 186 -3.93 12.64 25.99
C LEU A 186 -5.21 12.52 26.83
N GLU A 187 -5.26 13.19 27.99
CA GLU A 187 -6.46 13.24 28.84
C GLU A 187 -7.63 13.88 28.09
N SER A 188 -7.39 14.92 27.26
CA SER A 188 -8.42 15.54 26.42
C SER A 188 -8.98 14.62 25.32
N LEU A 189 -8.24 13.57 24.96
CA LEU A 189 -8.65 12.50 24.05
C LEU A 189 -9.29 11.32 24.77
N ALA A 190 -9.57 11.45 26.07
CA ALA A 190 -10.06 10.40 26.94
C ALA A 190 -9.15 9.14 26.97
N THR A 191 -7.84 9.32 26.77
CA THR A 191 -6.86 8.24 26.93
C THR A 191 -6.73 7.84 28.39
N LEU A 192 -6.80 6.54 28.67
CA LEU A 192 -6.65 6.00 30.02
C LEU A 192 -5.17 6.00 30.43
N PHE A 193 -4.87 6.65 31.56
CA PHE A 193 -3.59 6.47 32.25
C PHE A 193 -3.72 5.35 33.28
N VAL A 194 -3.02 4.25 33.07
CA VAL A 194 -3.08 3.04 33.90
C VAL A 194 -1.89 3.03 34.87
N PRO A 195 -2.11 3.01 36.20
CA PRO A 195 -1.07 2.77 37.19
C PRO A 195 -0.37 1.41 37.00
N VAL A 196 0.84 1.23 37.52
CA VAL A 196 1.59 -0.03 37.34
C VAL A 196 0.89 -1.20 38.04
N GLU A 197 0.31 -0.92 39.20
CA GLU A 197 -0.45 -1.84 40.04
C GLU A 197 -1.74 -2.35 39.40
N ASP A 198 -2.31 -1.59 38.45
CA ASP A 198 -3.53 -1.95 37.74
C ASP A 198 -3.24 -2.74 36.45
N LEU A 199 -1.98 -2.84 36.03
CA LEU A 199 -1.59 -3.68 34.91
C LEU A 199 -1.57 -5.16 35.32
N THR A 200 -2.24 -5.99 34.54
CA THR A 200 -2.17 -7.45 34.67
C THR A 200 -0.73 -7.95 34.60
N GLU A 201 -0.45 -9.05 35.30
CA GLU A 201 0.85 -9.73 35.19
C GLU A 201 1.11 -10.19 33.75
N ASN A 202 0.06 -10.69 33.08
CA ASN A 202 0.10 -11.13 31.69
C ASN A 202 -0.51 -10.08 30.74
N LEU A 203 0.32 -9.16 30.28
CA LEU A 203 -0.08 -8.07 29.36
C LEU A 203 -0.68 -8.57 28.02
N SER A 204 -0.49 -9.84 27.65
CA SER A 204 -1.03 -10.40 26.39
C SER A 204 -2.55 -10.52 26.36
N GLU A 205 -3.20 -10.50 27.53
CA GLU A 205 -4.66 -10.61 27.63
C GLU A 205 -5.35 -9.32 27.19
N GLU A 206 -4.71 -8.17 27.44
CA GLU A 206 -5.30 -6.85 27.26
C GLU A 206 -4.78 -6.09 26.05
N PHE A 207 -3.56 -6.40 25.59
CA PHE A 207 -2.89 -5.62 24.57
C PHE A 207 -2.43 -6.47 23.40
N ASP A 208 -2.51 -5.87 22.20
CA ASP A 208 -1.99 -6.45 20.96
C ASP A 208 -0.59 -5.88 20.63
N ILE A 209 -0.30 -4.67 21.12
CA ILE A 209 0.98 -3.97 20.95
C ILE A 209 1.39 -3.36 22.30
N ILE A 210 2.67 -3.49 22.66
CA ILE A 210 3.28 -2.79 23.78
C ILE A 210 4.42 -1.92 23.27
N ILE A 211 4.33 -0.62 23.50
CA ILE A 211 5.35 0.36 23.16
C ILE A 211 6.21 0.63 24.39
N ASP A 212 7.46 0.18 24.32
CA ASP A 212 8.52 0.50 25.25
C ASP A 212 9.10 1.89 24.94
N ALA A 213 8.69 2.87 25.73
CA ALA A 213 9.19 4.24 25.71
C ALA A 213 9.81 4.62 27.08
N MET A 214 10.41 3.65 27.79
CA MET A 214 10.91 3.87 29.15
C MET A 214 12.27 4.57 29.17
N PHE A 215 13.29 4.00 28.50
CA PHE A 215 14.66 4.49 28.56
C PHE A 215 15.26 4.61 27.16
N GLY A 216 15.68 5.82 26.80
CA GLY A 216 16.37 6.12 25.54
C GLY A 216 17.90 6.12 25.71
N PHE A 217 18.61 6.53 24.66
CA PHE A 217 20.09 6.50 24.60
C PHE A 217 20.82 7.25 25.73
N SER A 218 20.17 8.21 26.40
CA SER A 218 20.80 9.00 27.48
C SER A 218 20.71 8.35 28.87
N PHE A 219 20.06 7.18 28.98
CA PHE A 219 19.96 6.46 30.24
C PHE A 219 21.30 5.84 30.65
N HIS A 220 21.58 5.87 31.95
CA HIS A 220 22.77 5.26 32.57
C HIS A 220 22.38 4.48 33.82
N GLY A 221 23.09 3.37 34.05
CA GLY A 221 22.91 2.51 35.23
C GLY A 221 21.86 1.43 35.05
N THR A 222 21.37 0.88 36.16
CA THR A 222 20.37 -0.19 36.18
C THR A 222 18.96 0.37 36.34
N PRO A 223 17.95 -0.19 35.64
CA PRO A 223 16.54 0.09 35.91
C PRO A 223 16.22 -0.12 37.39
N ARG A 224 15.37 0.76 37.94
CA ARG A 224 14.93 0.71 39.35
C ARG A 224 13.39 0.70 39.41
N PRO A 225 12.79 0.32 40.55
CA PRO A 225 11.34 0.33 40.71
C PRO A 225 10.69 1.66 40.29
N PRO A 226 9.55 1.61 39.55
CA PRO A 226 8.83 0.40 39.11
C PRO A 226 9.25 -0.13 37.71
N PHE A 227 10.32 0.39 37.11
CA PHE A 227 10.69 0.07 35.71
C PHE A 227 11.39 -1.28 35.55
N ASP A 228 12.05 -1.77 36.59
CA ASP A 228 12.59 -3.14 36.62
C ASP A 228 11.48 -4.18 36.53
N ASP A 229 10.39 -4.02 37.29
CA ASP A 229 9.20 -4.89 37.19
C ASP A 229 8.58 -4.86 35.79
N LEU A 230 8.38 -3.67 35.23
CA LEU A 230 7.84 -3.52 33.87
C LEU A 230 8.72 -4.21 32.81
N ILE A 231 10.05 -4.07 32.92
CA ILE A 231 10.99 -4.78 32.03
C ILE A 231 10.87 -6.30 32.22
N ASN A 232 10.77 -6.79 33.45
CA ASN A 232 10.59 -8.23 33.73
C ASN A 232 9.29 -8.79 33.15
N ARG A 233 8.20 -8.01 33.14
CA ARG A 233 6.95 -8.38 32.46
C ARG A 233 7.18 -8.53 30.95
N LEU A 234 7.90 -7.61 30.31
CA LEU A 234 8.25 -7.72 28.88
C LEU A 234 9.14 -8.93 28.58
N VAL A 235 10.09 -9.24 29.46
CA VAL A 235 10.93 -10.45 29.34
C VAL A 235 10.06 -11.71 29.40
N SER A 236 9.10 -11.75 30.33
CA SER A 236 8.21 -12.90 30.50
C SER A 236 7.33 -13.16 29.27
N LEU A 237 6.91 -12.11 28.56
CA LEU A 237 6.19 -12.24 27.28
C LEU A 237 7.01 -12.92 26.18
N SER A 238 8.35 -12.83 26.25
CA SER A 238 9.25 -13.46 25.28
C SER A 238 9.37 -14.98 25.50
N VAL A 239 8.87 -15.51 26.63
CA VAL A 239 8.99 -16.92 27.02
C VAL A 239 7.69 -17.71 26.77
N ILE A 240 6.56 -17.03 26.56
CA ILE A 240 5.25 -17.67 26.35
C ILE A 240 5.26 -18.48 25.05
N GLY A 241 5.00 -19.80 25.15
CA GLY A 241 5.01 -20.74 24.03
C GLY A 241 3.91 -20.49 22.99
N ASN A 242 4.10 -21.10 21.81
CA ASN A 242 3.38 -20.94 20.53
C ASN A 242 1.83 -20.97 20.50
N SER A 243 1.13 -21.09 21.64
CA SER A 243 -0.34 -21.28 21.66
C SER A 243 -1.17 -20.02 21.97
N ALA A 244 -0.57 -18.93 22.47
CA ALA A 244 -1.26 -17.66 22.70
C ALA A 244 -0.67 -16.55 21.81
N LYS A 245 -1.53 -15.70 21.22
CA LYS A 245 -1.10 -14.55 20.41
C LYS A 245 -0.41 -13.55 21.36
N ARG A 246 0.92 -13.56 21.39
CA ARG A 246 1.70 -12.59 22.18
C ARG A 246 1.59 -11.19 21.56
N PRO A 247 1.59 -10.12 22.37
CA PRO A 247 1.63 -8.77 21.85
C PRO A 247 2.96 -8.50 21.14
N ALA A 248 2.91 -7.65 20.13
CA ALA A 248 4.12 -7.14 19.51
C ALA A 248 4.79 -6.10 20.43
N ILE A 249 6.10 -6.25 20.67
CA ILE A 249 6.87 -5.30 21.48
C ILE A 249 7.59 -4.32 20.55
N VAL A 250 7.39 -3.02 20.77
CA VAL A 250 7.95 -1.93 19.98
C VAL A 250 8.84 -1.07 20.88
N SER A 251 10.14 -1.04 20.66
CA SER A 251 11.05 -0.16 21.41
C SER A 251 11.30 1.15 20.68
N VAL A 252 11.12 2.25 21.41
CA VAL A 252 11.46 3.61 20.97
C VAL A 252 12.93 3.87 21.23
N ASP A 253 13.62 4.19 20.14
CA ASP A 253 15.04 4.53 20.06
C ASP A 253 16.03 3.40 20.35
N ILE A 254 15.97 2.84 21.55
CA ILE A 254 16.70 1.67 22.01
C ILE A 254 15.79 0.80 22.89
N PRO A 255 16.01 -0.53 22.97
CA PRO A 255 15.27 -1.36 23.92
C PRO A 255 15.66 -1.02 25.36
N SER A 256 14.67 -0.70 26.20
CA SER A 256 14.92 -0.35 27.60
C SER A 256 15.64 -1.45 28.36
N GLY A 257 16.70 -1.08 29.09
CA GLY A 257 17.55 -2.03 29.82
C GLY A 257 18.72 -2.60 29.01
N TRP A 258 18.79 -2.36 27.70
CA TRP A 258 19.98 -2.67 26.91
C TRP A 258 21.07 -1.63 27.14
N HIS A 259 22.34 -2.05 27.06
CA HIS A 259 23.46 -1.12 26.95
C HIS A 259 23.42 -0.43 25.59
N VAL A 260 23.60 0.90 25.55
CA VAL A 260 23.41 1.73 24.35
C VAL A 260 24.33 1.34 23.19
N GLU A 261 25.50 0.74 23.50
CA GLU A 261 26.46 0.33 22.48
C GLU A 261 26.58 -1.18 22.34
N GLU A 262 26.50 -1.91 23.45
CA GLU A 262 26.77 -3.35 23.48
C GLU A 262 25.49 -4.20 23.35
N GLY A 263 24.32 -3.58 23.51
CA GLY A 263 23.03 -4.24 23.48
C GLY A 263 22.73 -4.99 24.77
N ASP A 264 22.12 -6.16 24.64
CA ASP A 264 21.77 -7.02 25.77
C ASP A 264 23.00 -7.78 26.30
N VAL A 265 23.84 -7.09 27.08
CA VAL A 265 25.12 -7.60 27.59
C VAL A 265 24.97 -8.91 28.38
N ASN A 266 23.88 -9.05 29.14
CA ASN A 266 23.66 -10.21 30.01
C ASN A 266 22.76 -11.28 29.37
N GLY A 267 22.26 -11.06 28.15
CA GLY A 267 21.34 -11.99 27.47
C GLY A 267 19.97 -12.13 28.13
N GLY A 268 19.65 -11.29 29.13
CA GLY A 268 18.42 -11.35 29.93
C GLY A 268 17.38 -10.28 29.56
N GLY A 269 17.69 -9.41 28.60
CA GLY A 269 16.77 -8.39 28.11
C GLY A 269 15.66 -8.99 27.23
N PHE A 270 14.50 -8.33 27.21
CA PHE A 270 13.42 -8.69 26.30
C PHE A 270 13.83 -8.45 24.84
N LYS A 271 13.15 -9.12 23.91
CA LYS A 271 13.43 -9.05 22.47
C LYS A 271 12.29 -8.32 21.76
N PRO A 272 12.46 -7.04 21.38
CA PRO A 272 11.42 -6.32 20.67
C PRO A 272 11.20 -6.88 19.26
N ASP A 273 9.95 -6.85 18.80
CA ASP A 273 9.57 -7.16 17.42
C ASP A 273 9.89 -6.01 16.48
N MET A 274 9.76 -4.79 16.99
CA MET A 274 10.09 -3.57 16.29
C MET A 274 11.04 -2.69 17.08
N LEU A 275 12.06 -2.18 16.41
CA LEU A 275 12.90 -1.09 16.91
C LEU A 275 12.69 0.13 16.02
N VAL A 276 12.35 1.27 16.60
CA VAL A 276 12.28 2.55 15.89
C VAL A 276 13.43 3.43 16.36
N SER A 277 14.55 3.39 15.65
CA SER A 277 15.70 4.26 15.94
C SER A 277 15.39 5.70 15.54
N LEU A 278 15.67 6.66 16.41
CA LEU A 278 15.45 8.09 16.16
C LEU A 278 16.77 8.77 15.79
N THR A 279 16.71 9.73 14.85
CA THR A 279 17.85 10.50 14.30
C THR A 279 18.82 9.64 13.48
N ALA A 280 19.45 8.65 14.13
CA ALA A 280 20.21 7.56 13.55
C ALA A 280 20.23 6.36 14.53
N PRO A 281 20.40 5.12 14.05
CA PRO A 281 20.53 3.95 14.93
C PRO A 281 21.66 4.09 15.93
N LYS A 282 21.46 3.61 17.16
CA LYS A 282 22.53 3.48 18.16
C LYS A 282 23.30 2.18 17.93
N LEU A 283 24.54 2.09 18.41
CA LEU A 283 25.39 0.90 18.23
C LEU A 283 24.73 -0.40 18.71
N CYS A 284 23.93 -0.37 19.79
CA CYS A 284 23.17 -1.54 20.26
C CYS A 284 22.22 -2.12 19.20
N ALA A 285 21.73 -1.30 18.25
CA ALA A 285 20.81 -1.74 17.21
C ALA A 285 21.47 -2.77 16.27
N LYS A 286 22.80 -2.87 16.22
CA LYS A 286 23.50 -3.95 15.51
C LYS A 286 23.20 -5.34 16.10
N LYS A 287 22.74 -5.41 17.35
CA LYS A 287 22.33 -6.63 18.05
C LYS A 287 20.83 -6.89 17.96
N PHE A 288 20.06 -6.00 17.33
CA PHE A 288 18.64 -6.17 17.14
C PHE A 288 18.38 -7.32 16.14
N THR A 289 17.50 -8.24 16.53
CA THR A 289 17.15 -9.43 15.72
C THR A 289 15.66 -9.52 15.39
N GLY A 290 14.87 -8.52 15.80
CA GLY A 290 13.43 -8.49 15.52
C GLY A 290 13.15 -8.28 14.02
N PRO A 291 11.93 -8.61 13.56
CA PRO A 291 11.55 -8.55 12.15
C PRO A 291 11.46 -7.13 11.58
N HIS A 292 11.39 -6.08 12.43
CA HIS A 292 11.10 -4.73 11.97
C HIS A 292 12.05 -3.70 12.57
N HIS A 293 12.98 -3.15 11.78
CA HIS A 293 13.80 -2.02 12.19
C HIS A 293 13.43 -0.81 11.34
N PHE A 294 13.07 0.30 11.98
CA PHE A 294 12.74 1.56 11.34
C PHE A 294 13.70 2.65 11.80
N LEU A 295 13.96 3.58 10.89
CA LEU A 295 14.58 4.86 11.16
C LEU A 295 13.50 5.94 11.12
N GLY A 296 13.36 6.68 12.21
CA GLY A 296 12.50 7.85 12.37
C GLY A 296 13.31 9.11 12.67
N GLY A 297 12.60 10.22 12.93
CA GLY A 297 13.24 11.51 13.17
C GLY A 297 13.79 12.13 11.88
N ARG A 298 12.90 12.30 10.89
CA ARG A 298 13.21 12.91 9.58
C ARG A 298 13.42 14.44 9.69
N PHE A 299 14.44 14.85 10.43
CA PHE A 299 14.79 16.27 10.66
C PHE A 299 16.30 16.53 10.65
N VAL A 300 17.14 15.51 10.42
CA VAL A 300 18.60 15.63 10.46
C VAL A 300 19.10 16.54 9.34
N PRO A 301 19.68 17.72 9.64
CA PRO A 301 20.06 18.68 8.61
C PRO A 301 21.43 18.33 7.99
N PRO A 302 21.72 18.79 6.76
CA PRO A 302 22.97 18.48 6.07
C PRO A 302 24.27 18.75 6.86
N PRO A 303 24.39 19.81 7.70
CA PRO A 303 25.58 20.02 8.52
C PRO A 303 25.86 18.88 9.50
N ILE A 304 24.82 18.27 10.10
CA ILE A 304 24.96 17.13 10.99
C ILE A 304 25.38 15.89 10.20
N LEU A 305 24.72 15.62 9.07
CA LEU A 305 25.08 14.51 8.18
C LEU A 305 26.56 14.57 7.78
N SER A 306 27.03 15.77 7.40
CA SER A 306 28.42 15.98 6.97
C SER A 306 29.42 15.83 8.11
N LYS A 307 29.13 16.45 9.27
CA LYS A 307 30.03 16.45 10.43
C LYS A 307 30.24 15.05 11.01
N TYR A 308 29.16 14.29 11.14
CA TYR A 308 29.17 12.94 11.73
C TYR A 308 29.26 11.82 10.68
N LYS A 309 29.39 12.16 9.39
CA LYS A 309 29.46 11.21 8.27
C LYS A 309 28.32 10.20 8.29
N LEU A 310 27.10 10.70 8.54
CA LEU A 310 25.91 9.86 8.64
C LEU A 310 25.43 9.45 7.25
N HIS A 311 25.42 8.15 7.00
CA HIS A 311 24.78 7.56 5.83
C HIS A 311 23.37 7.11 6.23
N LEU A 312 22.39 7.97 5.95
CA LEU A 312 20.97 7.69 6.20
C LEU A 312 20.25 7.40 4.88
N PRO A 313 19.34 6.41 4.85
CA PRO A 313 18.57 6.10 3.65
C PRO A 313 17.59 7.24 3.31
N PRO A 314 17.20 7.39 2.04
CA PRO A 314 16.16 8.33 1.66
C PRO A 314 14.80 7.89 2.22
N TYR A 315 14.07 8.82 2.80
CA TYR A 315 12.69 8.58 3.24
C TYR A 315 11.74 8.60 2.03
N PRO A 316 10.85 7.61 1.88
CA PRO A 316 9.94 7.54 0.74
C PRO A 316 8.86 8.62 0.83
N GLY A 317 8.72 9.43 -0.23
CA GLY A 317 7.69 10.46 -0.33
C GLY A 317 7.64 11.38 0.90
N THR A 318 6.46 11.45 1.53
CA THR A 318 6.18 12.23 2.74
C THR A 318 6.29 11.42 4.03
N SER A 319 6.82 10.18 3.98
CA SER A 319 6.93 9.34 5.17
C SER A 319 7.86 9.95 6.21
N MET A 320 7.49 9.81 7.48
CA MET A 320 8.28 10.22 8.65
C MET A 320 9.16 9.08 9.19
N CYS A 321 9.04 7.88 8.64
CA CYS A 321 9.86 6.72 8.96
C CYS A 321 10.28 6.00 7.69
N VAL A 322 11.37 5.23 7.77
CA VAL A 322 11.83 4.36 6.68
C VAL A 322 12.35 3.07 7.28
N ARG A 323 11.94 1.93 6.71
CA ARG A 323 12.42 0.62 7.13
C ARG A 323 13.92 0.50 6.81
N ILE A 324 14.68 0.06 7.79
CA ILE A 324 16.11 -0.23 7.70
C ILE A 324 16.38 -1.69 8.11
N GLY A 325 17.57 -2.20 7.79
CA GLY A 325 17.93 -3.59 8.08
C GLY A 325 17.45 -4.60 7.04
N LYS A 326 17.54 -5.89 7.39
CA LYS A 326 17.25 -6.99 6.46
C LYS A 326 15.75 -7.03 6.16
N ALA A 327 15.38 -7.04 4.87
CA ALA A 327 13.98 -7.26 4.48
C ALA A 327 13.50 -8.59 5.10
N PRO A 328 12.32 -8.62 5.72
CA PRO A 328 11.80 -9.85 6.30
C PRO A 328 11.72 -10.92 5.22
N SER A 329 12.14 -12.14 5.55
CA SER A 329 11.89 -13.30 4.69
C SER A 329 10.38 -13.55 4.69
N VAL A 330 9.74 -13.20 3.58
CA VAL A 330 8.29 -13.37 3.45
C VAL A 330 8.00 -14.85 3.21
N ASP A 331 7.38 -15.50 4.19
CA ASP A 331 6.73 -16.79 3.97
C ASP A 331 5.44 -16.54 3.19
N ILE A 332 5.42 -16.93 1.92
CA ILE A 332 4.29 -16.73 1.01
C ILE A 332 3.01 -17.35 1.59
N SER A 333 3.10 -18.44 2.35
CA SER A 333 1.93 -19.10 2.95
C SER A 333 1.26 -18.24 4.03
N SER A 334 2.02 -17.36 4.68
CA SER A 334 1.54 -16.45 5.73
C SER A 334 0.89 -15.17 5.21
N LEU A 335 0.97 -14.89 3.89
CA LEU A 335 0.37 -13.71 3.27
C LEU A 335 -1.16 -13.80 3.10
N ARG A 336 -1.78 -14.90 3.55
CA ARG A 336 -3.22 -15.10 3.39
C ARG A 336 -4.00 -14.16 4.32
N GLU A 337 -4.65 -13.17 3.73
CA GLU A 337 -5.59 -12.30 4.42
C GLU A 337 -6.97 -12.99 4.55
N ASN A 338 -7.66 -12.76 5.68
CA ASN A 338 -9.04 -13.16 5.86
C ASN A 338 -9.96 -12.07 5.31
N TYR A 339 -10.57 -12.31 4.16
CA TYR A 339 -11.51 -11.37 3.55
C TYR A 339 -12.81 -11.31 4.34
N ILE A 340 -13.04 -10.20 5.05
CA ILE A 340 -14.32 -9.88 5.70
C ILE A 340 -15.11 -9.00 4.74
N SER A 341 -15.86 -9.61 3.83
CA SER A 341 -16.80 -8.92 2.94
C SER A 341 -18.24 -9.14 3.39
N PRO A 342 -19.17 -8.22 3.08
CA PRO A 342 -20.60 -8.47 3.22
C PRO A 342 -20.97 -9.74 2.44
N GLU A 343 -21.85 -10.57 3.03
CA GLU A 343 -22.32 -11.79 2.40
C GLU A 343 -23.03 -11.49 1.07
N LEU A 344 -22.70 -12.24 0.01
CA LEU A 344 -23.35 -12.14 -1.29
C LEU A 344 -24.53 -13.11 -1.34
N LEU A 345 -25.74 -12.60 -1.11
CA LEU A 345 -26.97 -13.40 -1.10
C LEU A 345 -27.62 -13.42 -2.49
N GLU A 346 -28.14 -14.58 -2.90
CA GLU A 346 -28.79 -14.78 -4.21
C GLU A 346 -29.94 -13.79 -4.46
N ASN A 347 -30.71 -13.45 -3.42
CA ASN A 347 -31.80 -12.49 -3.48
C ASN A 347 -31.36 -11.01 -3.61
N GLN A 348 -30.05 -10.72 -3.54
CA GLN A 348 -29.47 -9.38 -3.70
C GLN A 348 -28.81 -9.19 -5.07
N VAL A 349 -28.73 -10.24 -5.88
CA VAL A 349 -28.13 -10.25 -7.21
C VAL A 349 -29.20 -9.91 -8.26
N MET A 350 -28.82 -9.11 -9.26
CA MET A 350 -29.69 -8.79 -10.38
C MET A 350 -29.94 -10.04 -11.24
N PRO A 351 -31.14 -10.24 -11.80
CA PRO A 351 -31.43 -11.38 -12.67
C PRO A 351 -30.57 -11.41 -13.94
N ASP A 352 -30.21 -10.24 -14.45
CA ASP A 352 -29.37 -10.09 -15.64
C ASP A 352 -27.90 -9.85 -15.24
N PRO A 353 -26.96 -10.66 -15.75
CA PRO A 353 -25.55 -10.55 -15.38
C PRO A 353 -24.89 -9.26 -15.89
N PHE A 354 -25.37 -8.66 -16.98
CA PHE A 354 -24.85 -7.37 -17.45
C PHE A 354 -25.28 -6.23 -16.52
N ASP A 355 -26.54 -6.22 -16.09
CA ASP A 355 -27.02 -5.27 -15.09
C ASP A 355 -26.29 -5.44 -13.76
N GLN A 356 -26.00 -6.69 -13.37
CA GLN A 356 -25.18 -6.97 -12.19
C GLN A 356 -23.75 -6.42 -12.33
N PHE A 357 -23.13 -6.60 -13.51
CA PHE A 357 -21.81 -6.04 -13.77
C PHE A 357 -21.81 -4.52 -13.70
N VAL A 358 -22.75 -3.85 -14.37
CA VAL A 358 -22.85 -2.38 -14.39
C VAL A 358 -23.02 -1.84 -12.98
N ARG A 359 -23.91 -2.44 -12.18
CA ARG A 359 -24.07 -2.06 -10.77
C ARG A 359 -22.76 -2.17 -10.00
N TRP A 360 -22.05 -3.29 -10.09
CA TRP A 360 -20.78 -3.44 -9.37
C TRP A 360 -19.66 -2.55 -9.90
N PHE A 361 -19.65 -2.27 -11.21
CA PHE A 361 -18.71 -1.34 -11.82
C PHE A 361 -18.94 0.08 -11.30
N ASP A 362 -20.20 0.52 -11.18
CA ASP A 362 -20.56 1.82 -10.59
C ASP A 362 -20.20 1.89 -9.10
N GLU A 363 -20.39 0.80 -8.35
CA GLU A 363 -19.93 0.69 -6.96
C GLU A 363 -18.40 0.82 -6.86
N ALA A 364 -17.64 0.19 -7.77
CA ALA A 364 -16.18 0.30 -7.83
C ALA A 364 -15.71 1.74 -8.16
N VAL A 365 -16.37 2.41 -9.10
CA VAL A 365 -16.10 3.82 -9.43
C VAL A 365 -16.42 4.72 -8.22
N THR A 366 -17.55 4.50 -7.57
CA THR A 366 -18.00 5.29 -6.41
C THR A 366 -17.08 5.12 -5.21
N ALA A 367 -16.54 3.92 -5.01
CA ALA A 367 -15.54 3.63 -3.98
C ALA A 367 -14.17 4.25 -4.28
N GLY A 368 -13.98 4.85 -5.46
CA GLY A 368 -12.73 5.53 -5.83
C GLY A 368 -11.60 4.58 -6.21
N LEU A 369 -11.92 3.35 -6.62
CA LEU A 369 -10.91 2.38 -7.04
C LEU A 369 -10.07 2.96 -8.18
N ARG A 370 -8.78 2.65 -8.15
CA ARG A 370 -7.86 3.07 -9.21
C ARG A 370 -8.04 2.20 -10.46
N GLU A 371 -8.37 2.82 -11.59
CA GLU A 371 -8.60 2.16 -12.89
C GLU A 371 -9.57 0.97 -12.79
N PRO A 372 -10.83 1.17 -12.37
CA PRO A 372 -11.80 0.10 -12.16
C PRO A 372 -12.15 -0.65 -13.47
N ASN A 373 -11.85 -0.03 -14.62
CA ASN A 373 -12.00 -0.59 -15.95
C ASN A 373 -10.79 -1.38 -16.46
N ALA A 374 -9.73 -1.53 -15.66
CA ALA A 374 -8.62 -2.43 -15.99
C ALA A 374 -9.04 -3.89 -15.77
N MET A 375 -8.79 -4.73 -16.77
CA MET A 375 -9.12 -6.16 -16.76
C MET A 375 -7.98 -6.99 -17.34
N ALA A 376 -7.77 -8.20 -16.83
CA ALA A 376 -6.92 -9.18 -17.49
C ALA A 376 -7.70 -9.80 -18.65
N LEU A 377 -7.16 -9.73 -19.85
CA LEU A 377 -7.65 -10.46 -21.02
C LEU A 377 -6.77 -11.69 -21.22
N THR A 378 -7.41 -12.85 -21.30
CA THR A 378 -6.78 -14.12 -21.64
C THR A 378 -7.25 -14.58 -23.02
N THR A 379 -6.30 -14.81 -23.92
CA THR A 379 -6.50 -15.44 -25.23
C THR A 379 -5.71 -16.74 -25.31
N ALA A 380 -6.08 -17.65 -26.20
CA ALA A 380 -5.32 -18.87 -26.45
C ALA A 380 -5.08 -19.03 -27.94
N ASN A 381 -3.89 -19.46 -28.32
CA ASN A 381 -3.59 -19.76 -29.73
C ASN A 381 -4.31 -21.05 -30.19
N LYS A 382 -4.14 -21.44 -31.46
CA LYS A 382 -4.76 -22.65 -32.01
C LYS A 382 -4.36 -23.96 -31.31
N GLU A 383 -3.20 -24.01 -30.64
CA GLU A 383 -2.78 -25.15 -29.82
C GLU A 383 -3.35 -25.12 -28.39
N GLY A 384 -4.18 -24.12 -28.06
CA GLY A 384 -4.77 -23.96 -26.73
C GLY A 384 -3.81 -23.37 -25.68
N LYS A 385 -2.66 -22.83 -26.08
CA LYS A 385 -1.71 -22.20 -25.17
C LYS A 385 -2.21 -20.82 -24.75
N PRO A 386 -2.50 -20.57 -23.47
CA PRO A 386 -3.06 -19.30 -23.02
C PRO A 386 -1.99 -18.20 -22.88
N SER A 387 -2.43 -16.96 -23.03
CA SER A 387 -1.66 -15.74 -22.80
C SER A 387 -2.55 -14.69 -22.14
N SER A 388 -2.08 -14.11 -21.03
CA SER A 388 -2.85 -13.13 -20.24
C SER A 388 -2.14 -11.79 -20.17
N ARG A 389 -2.91 -10.70 -20.23
CA ARG A 389 -2.38 -9.34 -20.03
C ARG A 389 -3.48 -8.36 -19.63
N MET A 390 -3.08 -7.27 -18.97
CA MET A 390 -4.00 -6.17 -18.67
C MET A 390 -4.37 -5.39 -19.93
N VAL A 391 -5.66 -5.11 -20.07
CA VAL A 391 -6.27 -4.20 -21.05
C VAL A 391 -7.30 -3.33 -20.34
N LEU A 392 -7.80 -2.30 -21.03
CA LEU A 392 -8.85 -1.43 -20.50
C LEU A 392 -10.17 -1.72 -21.20
N LEU A 393 -11.21 -1.97 -20.41
CA LEU A 393 -12.59 -1.93 -20.87
C LEU A 393 -12.92 -0.51 -21.36
N LYS A 394 -13.60 -0.42 -22.51
CA LYS A 394 -13.99 0.83 -23.17
C LYS A 394 -15.50 0.98 -23.35
N GLY A 395 -16.23 -0.13 -23.33
CA GLY A 395 -17.69 -0.12 -23.35
C GLY A 395 -18.23 -1.41 -22.76
N VAL A 396 -19.44 -1.34 -22.23
CA VAL A 396 -20.23 -2.50 -21.86
C VAL A 396 -21.67 -2.18 -22.22
N ASP A 397 -22.34 -3.12 -22.89
CA ASP A 397 -23.76 -3.04 -23.20
C ASP A 397 -24.37 -4.46 -23.12
N LYS A 398 -25.63 -4.58 -23.53
CA LYS A 398 -26.34 -5.87 -23.56
C LYS A 398 -25.78 -6.86 -24.58
N GLN A 399 -24.94 -6.41 -25.51
CA GLN A 399 -24.30 -7.26 -26.51
C GLN A 399 -22.98 -7.81 -25.98
N GLY A 400 -22.23 -7.05 -25.18
CA GLY A 400 -21.01 -7.55 -24.57
C GLY A 400 -20.10 -6.49 -23.96
N PHE A 401 -18.84 -6.89 -23.78
CA PHE A 401 -17.74 -6.07 -23.27
C PHE A 401 -16.84 -5.66 -24.43
N VAL A 402 -16.52 -4.37 -24.55
CA VAL A 402 -15.73 -3.82 -25.66
C VAL A 402 -14.35 -3.36 -25.17
N TRP A 403 -13.30 -3.85 -25.84
CA TRP A 403 -11.93 -3.38 -25.69
C TRP A 403 -11.25 -3.31 -27.06
N TYR A 404 -10.19 -2.51 -27.17
CA TYR A 404 -9.47 -2.30 -28.43
C TYR A 404 -8.05 -2.82 -28.35
N THR A 405 -7.58 -3.47 -29.42
CA THR A 405 -6.20 -3.97 -29.54
C THR A 405 -5.60 -3.65 -30.91
N ASN A 406 -4.27 -3.71 -31.00
CA ASN A 406 -3.58 -3.68 -32.30
C ASN A 406 -3.76 -5.03 -33.01
N TYR A 407 -4.10 -5.00 -34.29
CA TYR A 407 -4.32 -6.19 -35.12
C TYR A 407 -3.10 -7.08 -35.32
N GLY A 408 -1.90 -6.51 -35.33
CA GLY A 408 -0.65 -7.27 -35.44
C GLY A 408 -0.16 -7.82 -34.09
N SER A 409 -0.95 -7.68 -33.03
CA SER A 409 -0.55 -8.17 -31.71
C SER A 409 -0.83 -9.66 -31.56
N GLN A 410 -0.08 -10.33 -30.67
CA GLN A 410 -0.28 -11.76 -30.38
C GLN A 410 -1.75 -12.10 -30.10
N LYS A 411 -2.41 -11.33 -29.23
CA LYS A 411 -3.81 -11.57 -28.86
C LYS A 411 -4.79 -11.46 -30.03
N ALA A 412 -4.49 -10.61 -31.01
CA ALA A 412 -5.34 -10.48 -32.20
C ALA A 412 -5.14 -11.68 -33.15
N HIS A 413 -3.90 -12.19 -33.26
CA HIS A 413 -3.62 -13.44 -33.96
C HIS A 413 -4.29 -14.63 -33.26
N ASP A 414 -4.15 -14.75 -31.94
CA ASP A 414 -4.81 -15.78 -31.13
C ASP A 414 -6.32 -15.78 -31.39
N LEU A 415 -6.96 -14.60 -31.33
CA LEU A 415 -8.41 -14.45 -31.55
C LEU A 415 -8.87 -14.70 -32.99
N SER A 416 -7.97 -14.57 -33.97
CA SER A 416 -8.30 -14.90 -35.37
C SER A 416 -8.31 -16.41 -35.62
N GLU A 417 -7.52 -17.17 -34.84
CA GLU A 417 -7.45 -18.63 -34.94
C GLU A 417 -8.39 -19.33 -33.94
N ASN A 418 -8.62 -18.71 -32.78
CA ASN A 418 -9.47 -19.20 -31.70
C ASN A 418 -10.28 -18.02 -31.12
N PRO A 419 -11.55 -17.83 -31.53
CA PRO A 419 -12.34 -16.67 -31.15
C PRO A 419 -12.93 -16.80 -29.75
N ASN A 420 -12.22 -17.37 -28.78
CA ASN A 420 -12.64 -17.48 -27.39
C ASN A 420 -11.69 -16.69 -26.48
N ALA A 421 -12.26 -15.99 -25.50
CA ALA A 421 -11.48 -15.26 -24.50
C ALA A 421 -12.12 -15.30 -23.12
N ALA A 422 -11.30 -15.00 -22.12
CA ALA A 422 -11.74 -14.73 -20.76
C ALA A 422 -11.30 -13.31 -20.33
N LEU A 423 -12.16 -12.63 -19.58
CA LEU A 423 -11.90 -11.36 -18.92
C LEU A 423 -11.96 -11.56 -17.40
N LEU A 424 -11.01 -10.93 -16.69
CA LEU A 424 -10.95 -10.95 -15.23
C LEU A 424 -10.81 -9.53 -14.68
N PHE A 425 -11.80 -9.08 -13.93
CA PHE A 425 -11.73 -7.87 -13.10
C PHE A 425 -11.36 -8.29 -11.68
N TYR A 426 -10.32 -7.69 -11.12
CA TYR A 426 -9.91 -7.92 -9.74
C TYR A 426 -9.98 -6.61 -8.95
N TRP A 427 -11.09 -6.43 -8.23
CA TRP A 427 -11.35 -5.27 -7.39
C TRP A 427 -10.99 -5.61 -5.94
N ASN A 428 -9.68 -5.67 -5.68
CA ASN A 428 -9.11 -6.08 -4.39
C ASN A 428 -9.71 -5.30 -3.20
N GLU A 429 -9.81 -3.98 -3.32
CA GLU A 429 -10.34 -3.10 -2.27
C GLU A 429 -11.81 -3.39 -1.92
N MET A 430 -12.54 -4.05 -2.82
CA MET A 430 -13.93 -4.46 -2.60
C MET A 430 -14.08 -5.95 -2.29
N ASN A 431 -12.97 -6.71 -2.25
CA ASN A 431 -12.98 -8.17 -2.14
C ASN A 431 -13.85 -8.86 -3.21
N ARG A 432 -13.85 -8.31 -4.44
CA ARG A 432 -14.68 -8.81 -5.55
C ARG A 432 -13.85 -9.13 -6.78
N GLN A 433 -14.30 -10.16 -7.49
CA GLN A 433 -13.79 -10.54 -8.79
C GLN A 433 -14.95 -10.77 -9.75
N VAL A 434 -14.83 -10.28 -10.99
CA VAL A 434 -15.78 -10.60 -12.06
C VAL A 434 -15.07 -11.39 -13.14
N ARG A 435 -15.68 -12.51 -13.52
CA ARG A 435 -15.22 -13.40 -14.60
C ARG A 435 -16.21 -13.34 -15.75
N VAL A 436 -15.70 -13.15 -16.96
CA VAL A 436 -16.48 -13.19 -18.19
C VAL A 436 -15.78 -14.12 -19.17
N GLU A 437 -16.51 -15.05 -19.77
CA GLU A 437 -15.98 -16.04 -20.71
C GLU A 437 -16.95 -16.15 -21.89
N GLY A 438 -16.43 -16.28 -23.12
CA GLY A 438 -17.28 -16.37 -24.30
C GLY A 438 -16.57 -16.19 -25.64
N SER A 439 -17.37 -16.10 -26.69
CA SER A 439 -16.89 -15.93 -28.07
C SER A 439 -16.68 -14.48 -28.43
N VAL A 440 -15.64 -14.19 -29.19
CA VAL A 440 -15.13 -12.85 -29.46
C VAL A 440 -15.39 -12.47 -30.93
N GLN A 441 -16.07 -11.34 -31.15
CA GLN A 441 -16.39 -10.83 -32.50
C GLN A 441 -15.89 -9.42 -32.75
N LYS A 442 -15.46 -9.14 -33.98
CA LYS A 442 -15.07 -7.80 -34.41
C LYS A 442 -16.27 -6.84 -34.40
N VAL A 443 -16.15 -5.65 -33.80
CA VAL A 443 -17.18 -4.61 -33.96
C VAL A 443 -17.03 -3.89 -35.32
N PRO A 444 -18.02 -3.10 -35.76
CA PRO A 444 -17.95 -2.37 -37.03
C PRO A 444 -16.70 -1.50 -37.19
N GLU A 445 -16.19 -1.42 -38.42
CA GLU A 445 -15.00 -0.64 -38.78
C GLU A 445 -15.16 0.84 -38.41
N GLU A 446 -16.34 1.41 -38.66
CA GLU A 446 -16.69 2.80 -38.32
C GLU A 446 -16.54 3.11 -36.82
N GLU A 447 -16.98 2.21 -35.94
CA GLU A 447 -16.83 2.38 -34.50
C GLU A 447 -15.35 2.36 -34.08
N SER A 448 -14.57 1.51 -34.75
CA SER A 448 -13.14 1.41 -34.51
C SER A 448 -12.35 2.62 -35.00
N GLU A 449 -12.69 3.17 -36.17
CA GLU A 449 -12.18 4.45 -36.67
C GLU A 449 -12.48 5.58 -35.70
N LYS A 450 -13.74 5.69 -35.29
CA LYS A 450 -14.19 6.70 -34.33
C LYS A 450 -13.41 6.62 -33.03
N TYR A 451 -13.19 5.42 -32.49
CA TYR A 451 -12.34 5.24 -31.33
C TYR A 451 -10.90 5.67 -31.60
N PHE A 452 -10.29 5.25 -32.72
CA PHE A 452 -8.92 5.62 -33.06
C PHE A 452 -8.73 7.14 -33.12
N HIS A 453 -9.65 7.84 -33.79
CA HIS A 453 -9.65 9.29 -33.91
C HIS A 453 -9.92 10.02 -32.58
N SER A 454 -10.68 9.41 -31.66
CA SER A 454 -10.89 9.97 -30.31
C SER A 454 -9.63 10.01 -29.44
N ARG A 455 -8.59 9.21 -29.77
CA ARG A 455 -7.37 9.13 -28.98
C ARG A 455 -6.52 10.40 -29.15
N PRO A 456 -5.78 10.85 -28.12
CA PRO A 456 -4.81 11.93 -28.28
C PRO A 456 -3.83 11.63 -29.42
N ARG A 457 -3.45 12.64 -30.21
CA ARG A 457 -2.59 12.47 -31.39
C ARG A 457 -1.33 11.64 -31.12
N GLY A 458 -0.63 11.92 -30.01
CA GLY A 458 0.56 11.15 -29.67
C GLY A 458 0.30 9.66 -29.39
N SER A 459 -0.89 9.29 -28.94
CA SER A 459 -1.33 7.90 -28.79
C SER A 459 -1.71 7.24 -30.11
N GLN A 460 -2.25 8.00 -31.07
CA GLN A 460 -2.48 7.54 -32.45
C GLN A 460 -1.14 7.19 -33.12
N LEU A 461 -0.20 8.14 -33.14
CA LEU A 461 1.14 7.95 -33.70
C LEU A 461 1.88 6.80 -33.01
N GLY A 462 1.84 6.75 -31.68
CA GLY A 462 2.45 5.66 -30.91
C GLY A 462 1.88 4.29 -31.25
N ALA A 463 0.57 4.19 -31.53
CA ALA A 463 -0.06 2.94 -31.94
C ALA A 463 0.35 2.49 -33.35
N ILE A 464 0.66 3.42 -34.25
CA ILE A 464 1.15 3.13 -35.60
C ILE A 464 2.61 2.67 -35.57
N VAL A 465 3.45 3.38 -34.80
CA VAL A 465 4.90 3.11 -34.73
C VAL A 465 5.20 1.82 -33.95
N SER A 466 4.42 1.54 -32.91
CA SER A 466 4.67 0.41 -32.02
C SER A 466 4.01 -0.86 -32.56
N LYS A 467 4.75 -1.62 -33.37
CA LYS A 467 4.37 -3.00 -33.73
C LYS A 467 4.38 -3.87 -32.47
N GLN A 468 3.20 -4.03 -31.87
CA GLN A 468 3.08 -4.76 -30.62
C GLN A 468 3.45 -6.24 -30.84
N SER A 469 4.13 -6.84 -29.85
CA SER A 469 4.55 -8.25 -29.89
C SER A 469 5.67 -8.59 -30.89
N THR A 470 6.40 -7.59 -31.42
CA THR A 470 7.62 -7.82 -32.22
C THR A 470 8.87 -7.35 -31.48
N VAL A 471 9.96 -8.11 -31.58
CA VAL A 471 11.28 -7.71 -31.07
C VAL A 471 11.78 -6.51 -31.86
N ILE A 472 12.24 -5.47 -31.17
CA ILE A 472 12.83 -4.27 -31.77
C ILE A 472 14.32 -4.16 -31.40
N PRO A 473 15.18 -3.64 -32.29
CA PRO A 473 16.63 -3.54 -32.02
C PRO A 473 17.00 -2.58 -30.87
N GLY A 474 16.15 -1.59 -30.58
CA GLY A 474 16.43 -0.57 -29.58
C GLY A 474 15.33 0.48 -29.49
N ARG A 475 15.37 1.31 -28.45
CA ARG A 475 14.38 2.37 -28.21
C ARG A 475 14.47 3.48 -29.26
N GLU A 476 15.66 3.72 -29.77
CA GLU A 476 16.00 4.75 -30.74
C GLU A 476 15.22 4.56 -32.05
N VAL A 477 14.98 3.30 -32.45
CA VAL A 477 14.20 2.95 -33.64
C VAL A 477 12.76 3.45 -33.53
N LEU A 478 12.13 3.27 -32.36
CA LEU A 478 10.77 3.77 -32.11
C LEU A 478 10.74 5.30 -32.07
N GLN A 479 11.74 5.94 -31.45
CA GLN A 479 11.82 7.40 -31.37
C GLN A 479 11.98 8.03 -32.76
N GLN A 480 12.81 7.44 -33.61
CA GLN A 480 13.03 7.90 -34.97
C GLN A 480 11.77 7.76 -35.83
N ALA A 481 11.16 6.57 -35.82
CA ALA A 481 9.91 6.32 -36.54
C ALA A 481 8.76 7.21 -36.05
N TYR A 482 8.72 7.53 -34.75
CA TYR A 482 7.76 8.47 -34.19
C TYR A 482 7.93 9.88 -34.74
N LYS A 483 9.17 10.41 -34.73
CA LYS A 483 9.48 11.74 -35.28
C LYS A 483 9.15 11.84 -36.77
N GLU A 484 9.47 10.80 -37.54
CA GLU A 484 9.14 10.74 -38.97
C GLU A 484 7.63 10.78 -39.21
N LEU A 485 6.85 10.03 -38.41
CA LEU A 485 5.40 10.07 -38.48
C LEU A 485 4.81 11.40 -38.02
N GLU A 486 5.34 11.98 -36.95
CA GLU A 486 4.93 13.29 -36.43
C GLU A 486 5.16 14.40 -37.48
N GLN A 487 6.29 14.36 -38.18
CA GLN A 487 6.57 15.28 -39.27
C GLN A 487 5.68 15.03 -40.50
N LYS A 488 5.49 13.77 -40.87
CA LYS A 488 4.68 13.37 -42.03
C LYS A 488 3.22 13.80 -41.90
N TYR A 489 2.67 13.75 -40.70
CA TYR A 489 1.28 14.12 -40.42
C TYR A 489 1.20 15.36 -39.54
N SER A 490 1.98 16.39 -39.89
CA SER A 490 2.04 17.65 -39.15
C SER A 490 0.85 18.58 -39.42
N ASP A 491 0.09 18.33 -40.47
CA ASP A 491 -1.04 19.12 -40.97
C ASP A 491 -2.43 18.61 -40.53
N GLY A 492 -2.52 17.42 -39.94
CA GLY A 492 -3.78 16.78 -39.54
C GLY A 492 -3.69 15.27 -39.66
#